data_AF-A0ABD0RZ29-F1
#
_entry.id   AF-A0ABD0RZ29-F1
#
_cell.length_a   1.000
_cell.length_b   1.000
_cell.length_c   1.000
_cell.angle_alpha   90.00
_cell.angle_beta   90.00
_cell.angle_gamma   90.00
#
_symmetry.space_group_name_H-M   'P 1'
#
loop_
_entity.id
_entity.type
_entity.pdbx_description
1 polymer ?
#
loop_
_entity_poly.entity_id
_entity_poly.type
_entity_poly.pdbx_seq_one_letter_code
_entity_poly.pdbx_strand_id
1 'polypeptide(L)'
;RSPSMLKVYVAAVAAYHAPIAGQSVGKNNLVVYFLKGSRRLNPLRPITIPSWDLPIVLRALRSLPFEPLQSIDLHPLMLKTVLLLALTSVKCMGDLQVLSVNPTCLEFGPNDSEVILKPRQGYVPK
;
A
#
# COMPACT_ATOMS: atom_id res chain seq x y z
N ARG A 1 10.28 10.74 -12.13
CA ARG A 1 11.05 10.10 -11.04
C ARG A 1 10.69 10.77 -9.72
N SER A 2 10.57 10.00 -8.63
CA SER A 2 10.22 10.57 -7.32
C SER A 2 11.35 11.50 -6.82
N PRO A 3 11.04 12.67 -6.23
CA PRO A 3 12.04 13.55 -5.61
C PRO A 3 12.89 12.86 -4.54
N SER A 4 12.35 11.81 -3.88
CA SER A 4 13.09 11.00 -2.90
C SER A 4 14.21 10.19 -3.54
N MET A 5 14.00 9.65 -4.75
CA MET A 5 14.99 8.84 -5.46
C MET A 5 16.20 9.67 -5.91
N LEU A 6 15.98 10.93 -6.33
CA LEU A 6 17.06 11.84 -6.70
C LEU A 6 17.99 12.16 -5.52
N LYS A 7 17.43 12.30 -4.31
CA LYS A 7 18.25 12.48 -3.10
C LYS A 7 19.11 11.25 -2.80
N VAL A 8 18.57 10.04 -3.01
CA VAL A 8 19.33 8.79 -2.86
C VAL A 8 20.51 8.74 -3.85
N TYR A 9 20.29 9.10 -5.11
CA TYR A 9 21.39 9.15 -6.09
C TYR A 9 22.44 10.20 -5.73
N VAL A 10 22.03 11.39 -5.27
CA VAL A 10 22.98 12.41 -4.82
C VAL A 10 23.80 11.92 -3.63
N ALA A 11 23.19 11.22 -2.67
CA ALA A 11 23.91 10.61 -1.55
C ALA A 11 24.89 9.52 -1.99
N ALA A 12 24.47 8.65 -2.93
CA ALA A 12 25.33 7.60 -3.48
C ALA A 12 26.55 8.21 -4.20
N VAL A 13 26.33 9.23 -5.04
CA VAL A 13 27.44 9.95 -5.71
C VAL A 13 28.33 10.62 -4.67
N ALA A 14 27.75 11.28 -3.66
CA ALA A 14 28.52 11.93 -2.60
C ALA A 14 29.39 10.97 -1.77
N ALA A 15 29.01 9.69 -1.67
CA ALA A 15 29.78 8.69 -0.94
C ALA A 15 31.07 8.26 -1.66
N TYR A 16 31.08 8.31 -2.99
CA TYR A 16 32.21 7.85 -3.82
C TYR A 16 32.94 8.98 -4.55
N HIS A 17 32.46 10.22 -4.44
CA HIS A 17 33.03 11.39 -5.11
C HIS A 17 33.82 12.25 -4.13
N ALA A 18 35.00 12.72 -4.56
CA ALA A 18 35.81 13.65 -3.78
C ALA A 18 35.06 14.97 -3.49
N PRO A 19 35.34 15.67 -2.39
CA PRO A 19 34.69 16.95 -2.10
C PRO A 19 34.92 17.96 -3.23
N ILE A 20 33.85 18.63 -3.67
CA ILE A 20 33.91 19.72 -4.63
C ILE A 20 34.04 21.01 -3.83
N ALA A 21 35.15 21.74 -4.02
CA ALA A 21 35.47 22.95 -3.25
C ALA A 21 35.41 22.72 -1.71
N GLY A 22 35.90 21.57 -1.24
CA GLY A 22 35.88 21.19 0.18
C GLY A 22 34.51 20.79 0.73
N GLN A 23 33.48 20.72 -0.12
CA GLN A 23 32.12 20.33 0.28
C GLN A 23 31.66 19.05 -0.41
N SER A 24 30.80 18.28 0.27
CA SER A 24 30.13 17.14 -0.33
C SER A 24 29.31 17.56 -1.56
N VAL A 25 29.23 16.70 -2.58
CA VAL A 25 28.46 16.92 -3.82
C VAL A 25 27.02 17.37 -3.52
N GLY A 26 26.38 16.81 -2.50
CA GLY A 26 25.01 17.18 -2.12
C GLY A 26 24.84 18.59 -1.55
N LYS A 27 25.94 19.24 -1.13
CA LYS A 27 25.94 20.64 -0.64
C LYS A 27 26.22 21.66 -1.75
N ASN A 28 26.63 21.21 -2.94
CA ASN A 28 26.87 22.10 -4.07
C ASN A 28 25.57 22.82 -4.48
N ASN A 29 25.65 24.15 -4.65
CA ASN A 29 24.48 24.99 -4.96
C ASN A 29 23.72 24.53 -6.22
N LEU A 30 24.42 24.06 -7.26
CA LEU A 30 23.78 23.57 -8.49
C LEU A 30 22.95 22.32 -8.24
N VAL A 31 23.46 21.40 -7.41
CA VAL A 31 22.74 20.18 -7.02
C VAL A 31 21.50 20.54 -6.19
N VAL A 32 21.64 21.49 -5.26
CA VAL A 32 20.51 21.99 -4.45
C VAL A 32 19.46 22.65 -5.34
N TYR A 33 19.84 23.50 -6.30
CA TYR A 33 18.91 24.14 -7.22
C TYR A 33 18.22 23.13 -8.13
N PHE A 34 18.96 22.14 -8.64
CA PHE A 34 18.40 21.05 -9.43
C PHE A 34 17.34 20.26 -8.64
N LEU A 35 17.66 19.86 -7.40
CA LEU A 35 16.71 19.12 -6.54
C LEU A 35 15.47 19.97 -6.20
N LYS A 36 15.65 21.27 -5.94
CA LYS A 36 14.53 22.21 -5.73
C LYS A 36 13.66 22.32 -6.97
N GLY A 37 14.26 22.48 -8.15
CA GLY A 37 13.55 22.53 -9.44
C GLY A 37 12.79 21.24 -9.72
N SER A 38 13.42 20.09 -9.51
CA SER A 38 12.77 18.78 -9.67
C SER A 38 11.56 18.61 -8.75
N ARG A 39 11.65 19.05 -7.49
CA ARG A 39 10.50 19.02 -6.56
C ARG A 39 9.36 19.95 -6.98
N ARG A 40 9.66 21.08 -7.65
CA ARG A 40 8.64 21.96 -8.21
C ARG A 40 7.95 21.36 -9.44
N LEU A 41 8.71 20.67 -10.30
CA LEU A 41 8.18 19.97 -11.47
C LEU A 41 7.37 18.73 -11.10
N ASN A 42 7.70 18.08 -9.97
CA ASN A 42 6.98 16.93 -9.45
C ASN A 42 6.65 17.16 -7.97
N PRO A 43 5.65 18.01 -7.66
CA PRO A 43 5.25 18.25 -6.29
C PRO A 43 4.81 16.93 -5.67
N LEU A 44 5.14 16.74 -4.38
CA LEU A 44 4.57 15.62 -3.63
C LEU A 44 3.06 15.82 -3.65
N ARG A 45 2.35 14.90 -4.33
CA ARG A 45 0.90 14.89 -4.27
C ARG A 45 0.53 14.70 -2.80
N PRO A 46 -0.28 15.60 -2.20
CA PRO A 46 -0.83 15.31 -0.91
C PRO A 46 -1.49 13.93 -0.99
N ILE A 47 -1.23 13.09 0.00
CA ILE A 47 -1.95 11.83 0.13
C ILE A 47 -3.39 12.23 0.46
N THR A 48 -4.23 12.32 -0.57
CA THR A 48 -5.68 12.52 -0.43
C THR A 48 -6.31 11.19 -0.06
N ILE A 49 -5.89 10.61 1.05
CA ILE A 49 -6.67 9.55 1.68
C ILE A 49 -7.78 10.29 2.42
N PRO A 50 -9.06 10.04 2.08
CA PRO A 50 -10.16 10.63 2.85
C PRO A 50 -9.99 10.25 4.32
N SER A 51 -10.33 11.16 5.23
CA SER A 51 -10.36 10.84 6.66
C SER A 51 -11.36 9.69 6.88
N TRP A 52 -10.84 8.47 6.99
CA TRP A 52 -11.64 7.29 7.25
C TRP A 52 -11.70 7.07 8.75
N ASP A 53 -12.92 7.06 9.28
CA ASP A 53 -13.19 6.67 10.67
C ASP A 53 -13.55 5.19 10.69
N LEU A 54 -12.56 4.36 11.03
CA LEU A 54 -12.72 2.90 11.08
C LEU A 54 -13.89 2.47 12.00
N PRO A 55 -14.04 2.99 13.23
CA PRO A 55 -15.22 2.75 14.05
C PRO A 55 -16.56 3.00 13.33
N ILE A 56 -16.69 4.09 12.59
CA ILE A 56 -17.92 4.41 11.84
C ILE A 56 -18.18 3.37 10.75
N VAL A 57 -17.15 3.00 9.98
CA VAL A 57 -17.26 2.01 8.91
C VAL A 57 -17.67 0.64 9.46
N LEU A 58 -17.01 0.18 10.52
CA LEU A 58 -17.34 -1.11 11.15
C LEU A 58 -18.76 -1.12 11.73
N ARG A 59 -19.25 0.02 12.23
CA ARG A 59 -20.64 0.17 12.67
C ARG A 59 -21.62 0.07 11.50
N ALA A 60 -21.33 0.70 10.37
CA ALA A 60 -22.16 0.64 9.17
C ALA A 60 -22.22 -0.78 8.56
N LEU A 61 -21.11 -1.54 8.64
CA LEU A 61 -21.08 -2.95 8.20
C LEU A 61 -21.95 -3.88 9.06
N ARG A 62 -22.41 -3.44 10.23
CA ARG A 62 -23.33 -4.18 11.12
C ARG A 62 -24.80 -3.80 10.93
N SER A 63 -25.11 -2.98 9.93
CA SER A 63 -26.48 -2.57 9.59
C SER A 63 -26.83 -2.94 8.15
N LEU A 64 -28.10 -2.78 7.77
CA LEU A 64 -28.54 -2.87 6.37
C LEU A 64 -27.64 -2.00 5.46
N PRO A 65 -27.22 -2.45 4.27
CA PRO A 65 -27.56 -3.71 3.60
C PRO A 65 -26.62 -4.88 3.95
N PHE A 66 -25.71 -4.72 4.91
CA PHE A 66 -24.64 -5.68 5.22
C PHE A 66 -25.02 -6.76 6.24
N GLU A 67 -26.23 -6.68 6.79
CA GLU A 67 -26.84 -7.62 7.74
C GLU A 67 -28.36 -7.68 7.49
N PRO A 68 -29.05 -8.79 7.82
CA PRO A 68 -28.51 -10.03 8.41
C PRO A 68 -27.87 -10.96 7.35
N LEU A 69 -26.77 -11.63 7.72
CA LEU A 69 -26.02 -12.53 6.82
C LEU A 69 -26.85 -13.67 6.22
N GLN A 70 -27.96 -14.07 6.85
CA GLN A 70 -28.80 -15.17 6.38
C GLN A 70 -29.64 -14.80 5.15
N SER A 71 -29.92 -13.51 4.94
CA SER A 71 -30.84 -13.04 3.88
C SER A 71 -30.23 -11.94 3.00
N ILE A 72 -28.92 -11.75 3.09
CA ILE A 72 -28.20 -10.72 2.33
C ILE A 72 -27.90 -11.22 0.92
N ASP A 73 -27.99 -10.32 -0.06
CA ASP A 73 -27.53 -10.62 -1.41
C ASP A 73 -26.01 -10.83 -1.45
N LEU A 74 -25.56 -11.62 -2.44
CA LEU A 74 -24.14 -11.93 -2.61
C LEU A 74 -23.28 -10.66 -2.78
N HIS A 75 -23.79 -9.64 -3.45
CA HIS A 75 -23.02 -8.43 -3.74
C HIS A 75 -22.65 -7.63 -2.46
N PRO A 76 -23.60 -7.22 -1.58
CA PRO A 76 -23.27 -6.63 -0.28
C PRO A 76 -22.38 -7.52 0.60
N LEU A 77 -22.58 -8.84 0.59
CA LEU A 77 -21.75 -9.80 1.33
C LEU A 77 -20.30 -9.80 0.84
N MET A 78 -20.08 -9.84 -0.48
CA MET A 78 -18.75 -9.74 -1.09
C MET A 78 -18.08 -8.42 -0.72
N LEU A 79 -18.82 -7.30 -0.78
CA LEU A 79 -18.25 -5.99 -0.47
C LEU A 79 -17.79 -5.90 0.99
N LYS A 80 -18.61 -6.44 1.92
CA LYS A 80 -18.27 -6.53 3.34
C LYS A 80 -17.04 -7.38 3.60
N THR A 81 -16.98 -8.56 2.99
CA THR A 81 -15.85 -9.50 3.18
C THR A 81 -14.56 -8.96 2.58
N VAL A 82 -14.58 -8.43 1.36
CA VAL A 82 -13.40 -7.81 0.72
C VAL A 82 -12.91 -6.61 1.52
N LEU A 83 -13.82 -5.76 2.02
CA LEU A 83 -13.43 -4.61 2.84
C LEU A 83 -12.79 -5.04 4.15
N LEU A 84 -13.40 -5.99 4.88
CA LEU A 84 -12.84 -6.50 6.13
C LEU A 84 -11.48 -7.18 5.89
N LEU A 85 -11.35 -7.95 4.82
CA LEU A 85 -10.09 -8.59 4.43
C LEU A 85 -9.01 -7.54 4.12
N ALA A 86 -9.37 -6.46 3.41
CA ALA A 86 -8.45 -5.36 3.13
C ALA A 86 -8.00 -4.62 4.40
N LEU A 87 -8.90 -4.48 5.38
CA LEU A 87 -8.60 -3.83 6.66
C LEU A 87 -7.71 -4.71 7.55
N THR A 88 -7.93 -6.02 7.57
CA THR A 88 -7.17 -6.95 8.42
C THR A 88 -5.86 -7.41 7.79
N SER A 89 -5.69 -7.31 6.47
CA SER A 89 -4.50 -7.85 5.80
C SER A 89 -3.20 -7.09 6.08
N VAL A 90 -3.23 -5.89 6.68
CA VAL A 90 -2.10 -4.98 7.05
C VAL A 90 -1.14 -4.59 5.91
N LYS A 91 -1.09 -5.38 4.83
CA LYS A 91 -0.35 -5.19 3.61
C LYS A 91 -1.22 -4.49 2.57
N CYS A 92 -0.60 -3.58 1.83
CA CYS A 92 -1.23 -2.70 0.85
C CYS A 92 -2.32 -3.40 0.03
N MET A 93 -3.40 -2.68 -0.31
CA MET A 93 -4.49 -3.18 -1.16
C MET A 93 -4.00 -3.84 -2.47
N GLY A 94 -2.80 -3.47 -2.95
CA GLY A 94 -2.16 -4.10 -4.11
C GLY A 94 -1.74 -5.57 -3.91
N ASP A 95 -1.77 -6.09 -2.68
CA ASP A 95 -1.39 -7.47 -2.36
C ASP A 95 -2.63 -8.39 -2.31
N LEU A 96 -3.85 -7.83 -2.23
CA LEU A 96 -5.09 -8.60 -2.25
C LEU A 96 -5.27 -9.39 -3.54
N GLN A 97 -4.85 -8.83 -4.68
CA GLN A 97 -4.91 -9.49 -5.99
C GLN A 97 -4.10 -10.79 -6.08
N VAL A 98 -3.25 -11.05 -5.09
CA VAL A 98 -2.38 -12.23 -5.02
C VAL A 98 -3.07 -13.40 -4.34
N LEU A 99 -4.09 -13.12 -3.53
CA LEU A 99 -4.90 -14.16 -2.91
C LEU A 99 -5.66 -14.91 -4.01
N SER A 100 -5.67 -16.23 -3.91
CA SER A 100 -6.27 -17.09 -4.93
C SER A 100 -7.17 -18.13 -4.29
N VAL A 101 -8.29 -18.39 -4.94
CA VAL A 101 -9.19 -19.52 -4.62
C VAL A 101 -8.73 -20.83 -5.24
N ASN A 102 -7.53 -20.87 -5.85
CA ASN A 102 -6.95 -22.10 -6.34
C ASN A 102 -6.79 -23.11 -5.18
N PRO A 103 -7.06 -24.41 -5.37
CA PRO A 103 -6.92 -25.42 -4.32
C PRO A 103 -5.55 -25.45 -3.64
N THR A 104 -4.48 -25.02 -4.31
CA THR A 104 -3.13 -24.93 -3.70
C THR A 104 -2.95 -23.72 -2.78
N CYS A 105 -3.91 -22.78 -2.80
CA CYS A 105 -3.87 -21.49 -2.11
C CYS A 105 -5.06 -21.31 -1.15
N LEU A 106 -5.96 -22.28 -1.06
CA LEU A 106 -7.18 -22.22 -0.25
C LEU A 106 -7.27 -23.49 0.60
N GLU A 107 -7.27 -23.34 1.92
CA GLU A 107 -7.39 -24.44 2.87
C GLU A 107 -8.54 -24.16 3.84
N PHE A 108 -9.47 -25.11 3.96
CA PHE A 108 -10.53 -25.07 4.96
C PHE A 108 -10.05 -25.77 6.23
N GLY A 109 -10.25 -25.12 7.37
CA GLY A 109 -10.02 -25.69 8.68
C GLY A 109 -11.08 -26.74 9.05
N PRO A 110 -10.91 -27.44 10.17
CA PRO A 110 -11.90 -28.42 10.63
C PRO A 110 -13.28 -27.76 10.81
N ASN A 111 -14.33 -28.46 10.36
CA ASN A 111 -15.73 -28.00 10.43
C ASN A 111 -16.02 -26.67 9.73
N ASP A 112 -15.25 -26.29 8.71
CA ASP A 112 -15.37 -25.02 7.98
C ASP A 112 -15.33 -23.78 8.90
N SER A 113 -14.70 -23.93 10.07
CA SER A 113 -14.61 -22.87 11.09
C SER A 113 -13.56 -21.81 10.75
N GLU A 114 -12.64 -22.12 9.84
CA GLU A 114 -11.58 -21.24 9.37
C GLU A 114 -11.33 -21.47 7.89
N VAL A 115 -10.92 -20.41 7.19
CA VAL A 115 -10.45 -20.48 5.80
C VAL A 115 -9.13 -19.76 5.70
N ILE A 116 -8.10 -20.47 5.25
CA ILE A 116 -6.77 -19.92 5.01
C ILE A 116 -6.61 -19.63 3.52
N LEU A 117 -6.40 -18.35 3.20
CA LEU A 117 -6.05 -17.89 1.86
C LEU A 117 -4.56 -17.57 1.78
N LYS A 118 -3.85 -18.26 0.90
CA LYS A 118 -2.41 -18.09 0.66
C LYS A 118 -2.17 -17.25 -0.60
N PRO A 119 -1.14 -16.39 -0.61
CA PRO A 119 -0.69 -15.74 -1.82
C PRO A 119 -0.25 -16.77 -2.87
N ARG A 120 -0.53 -16.50 -4.16
CA ARG A 120 0.00 -17.28 -5.28
C ARG A 120 1.53 -17.42 -5.18
N GLN A 121 2.03 -18.62 -5.42
CA GLN A 121 3.47 -18.91 -5.42
C GLN A 121 4.21 -17.99 -6.42
N GLY A 122 5.34 -17.42 -5.98
CA GLY A 122 6.18 -16.53 -6.79
C GLY A 122 5.83 -15.04 -6.71
N TYR A 123 4.88 -14.63 -5.88
CA TYR A 123 4.61 -13.20 -5.66
C TYR A 123 5.72 -12.52 -4.86
N VAL A 124 6.16 -11.35 -5.35
CA VAL A 124 7.12 -10.46 -4.68
C VAL A 124 6.44 -9.11 -4.50
N PRO A 125 6.22 -8.64 -3.25
CA PRO A 125 5.66 -7.33 -2.97
C PRO A 125 6.52 -6.22 -3.61
N LYS A 126 5.87 -5.17 -4.12
CA LYS A 126 6.55 -4.02 -4.75
C LYS A 126 6.93 -2.94 -3.75
#